data_AF-A0A7J6FXR5-F1
#
_entry.id   AF-A0A7J6FXR5-F1
#
_cell.length_a   1.000
_cell.length_b   1.000
_cell.length_c   1.000
_cell.angle_alpha   90.00
_cell.angle_beta   90.00
_cell.angle_gamma   90.00
#
_symmetry.space_group_name_H-M   'P 1'
#
loop_
_entity.id
_entity.type
_entity.pdbx_description
1 polymer ?
#
loop_
_entity_poly.entity_id
_entity_poly.type
_entity_poly.pdbx_seq_one_letter_code
_entity_poly.pdbx_strand_id
1 'polypeptide(L)'
;MPYKILFLKYEELKKDDVFFIKKIADSLGFPFSKEEEHCGVPQRIVQLCSFENLKNMDVNKTGKRPIGMSNSSFFRKDEIGGWVKNHVFEPEKQQGALAQCVCWGHD
;
A
#
# COMPACT_ATOMS: atom_id res chain seq x y z
N MET A 1 -2.56 -8.13 -33.28
CA MET A 1 -1.88 -8.58 -32.03
C MET A 1 -2.83 -8.29 -30.87
N PRO A 2 -3.35 -9.27 -30.13
CA PRO A 2 -4.14 -8.95 -28.95
C PRO A 2 -3.22 -8.29 -27.91
N TYR A 3 -3.66 -7.17 -27.33
CA TYR A 3 -2.98 -6.54 -26.21
C TYR A 3 -2.99 -7.51 -25.02
N LYS A 4 -1.83 -7.93 -24.52
CA LYS A 4 -1.74 -8.66 -23.25
C LYS A 4 -2.04 -7.68 -22.12
N ILE A 5 -3.15 -7.88 -21.42
CA ILE A 5 -3.57 -7.05 -20.28
C ILE A 5 -3.34 -7.83 -19.00
N LEU A 6 -2.64 -7.23 -18.04
CA LEU A 6 -2.47 -7.76 -16.69
C LEU A 6 -3.42 -7.02 -15.74
N PHE A 7 -4.37 -7.74 -15.15
CA PHE A 7 -5.22 -7.21 -14.08
C PHE A 7 -4.59 -7.52 -12.72
N LEU A 8 -4.50 -6.50 -11.87
CA LEU A 8 -3.97 -6.59 -10.51
C LEU A 8 -4.95 -5.94 -9.54
N LYS A 9 -5.15 -6.60 -8.41
CA LYS A 9 -5.90 -6.06 -7.27
C LYS A 9 -4.94 -5.78 -6.13
N TYR A 10 -5.05 -4.58 -5.54
CA TYR A 10 -4.12 -4.14 -4.49
C TYR A 10 -4.07 -5.12 -3.31
N GLU A 11 -5.23 -5.58 -2.85
CA GLU A 11 -5.33 -6.48 -1.70
C GLU A 11 -4.79 -7.89 -1.99
N GLU A 12 -4.75 -8.30 -3.25
CA GLU A 12 -4.13 -9.57 -3.65
C GLU A 12 -2.63 -9.41 -3.80
N LEU A 13 -2.19 -8.31 -4.41
CA LEU A 13 -0.78 -7.95 -4.53
C LEU A 13 -0.10 -8.00 -3.17
N LYS A 14 -0.69 -7.29 -2.20
CA LYS A 14 -0.22 -7.21 -0.81
C LYS A 14 -0.12 -8.54 -0.05
N LYS A 15 -0.77 -9.61 -0.53
CA LYS A 15 -0.70 -10.94 0.11
C LYS A 15 0.53 -11.73 -0.34
N ASP A 16 1.00 -11.50 -1.57
CA ASP A 16 2.16 -12.19 -2.14
C ASP A 16 2.88 -11.29 -3.15
N ASP A 17 3.60 -10.30 -2.62
CA ASP A 17 4.28 -9.29 -3.41
C ASP A 17 5.29 -9.93 -4.40
N VAL A 18 5.96 -11.01 -4.00
CA VAL A 18 6.99 -11.68 -4.82
C VAL A 18 6.37 -12.38 -6.02
N PHE A 19 5.27 -13.12 -5.82
CA PHE A 19 4.53 -13.72 -6.93
C PHE A 19 4.10 -12.67 -7.96
N PHE A 20 3.52 -11.57 -7.49
CA PHE A 20 3.02 -10.53 -8.38
C PHE A 20 4.14 -9.78 -9.10
N ILE A 21 5.29 -9.54 -8.46
CA ILE A 21 6.46 -8.96 -9.14
C ILE A 21 6.96 -9.87 -10.27
N LYS A 22 7.03 -11.18 -10.07
CA LYS A 22 7.37 -12.14 -11.14
C LYS A 22 6.35 -12.09 -12.27
N LYS A 23 5.05 -12.12 -11.95
CA LYS A 23 3.96 -12.03 -12.93
C LYS A 23 3.99 -10.72 -13.74
N ILE A 24 4.35 -9.60 -13.12
CA ILE A 24 4.53 -8.30 -13.79
C ILE A 24 5.71 -8.39 -14.76
N ALA A 25 6.85 -8.91 -14.31
CA ALA A 25 8.06 -9.05 -15.13
C ALA A 25 7.79 -9.92 -16.37
N ASP A 26 7.12 -11.07 -16.19
CA ASP A 26 6.69 -11.95 -17.28
C ASP A 26 5.76 -11.24 -18.27
N SER A 27 4.81 -10.45 -17.75
CA SER A 27 3.84 -9.72 -18.57
C SER A 27 4.49 -8.61 -19.39
N LEU A 28 5.56 -8.01 -18.87
CA LEU A 28 6.37 -7.00 -19.57
C LEU A 28 7.38 -7.62 -20.56
N GLY A 29 7.54 -8.95 -20.57
CA GLY A 29 8.48 -9.65 -21.44
C GLY A 29 9.91 -9.75 -20.88
N PHE A 30 10.08 -9.50 -19.58
CA PHE A 30 11.36 -9.57 -18.87
C PHE A 30 11.26 -10.55 -17.70
N PRO A 31 10.97 -11.85 -17.94
CA PRO A 31 10.89 -12.84 -16.87
C PRO A 31 12.23 -12.94 -16.14
N PHE A 32 12.19 -13.20 -14.83
CA PHE A 32 13.41 -13.43 -14.06
C PHE A 32 14.08 -14.74 -14.48
N SER A 33 15.41 -14.75 -14.56
CA SER A 33 16.16 -15.99 -14.74
C SER A 33 16.15 -16.85 -13.47
N LYS A 34 16.48 -18.15 -13.60
CA LYS A 34 16.61 -19.03 -12.43
C LYS A 34 17.69 -18.53 -11.47
N GLU A 35 18.77 -18.00 -12.02
CA GLU A 35 19.88 -17.42 -11.27
C GLU A 35 19.42 -16.18 -10.51
N GLU A 36 18.65 -15.29 -11.14
CA GLU A 36 18.09 -14.10 -10.47
C GLU A 36 17.14 -14.49 -9.34
N GLU A 37 16.28 -15.49 -9.57
CA GLU A 37 15.38 -16.01 -8.54
C GLU A 37 16.16 -16.66 -7.38
N HIS A 38 17.16 -17.50 -7.68
CA HIS A 38 18.03 -18.11 -6.69
C HIS A 38 18.83 -17.07 -5.89
N CYS A 39 19.29 -16.01 -6.56
CA CYS A 39 19.98 -14.89 -5.92
C CYS A 39 19.03 -13.95 -5.17
N GLY A 40 17.71 -14.19 -5.19
CA GLY A 40 16.72 -13.41 -4.46
C GLY A 40 16.45 -12.01 -5.04
N VAL A 41 16.66 -11.82 -6.35
CA VAL A 41 16.41 -10.53 -7.02
C VAL A 41 14.95 -10.07 -6.86
N PRO A 42 13.92 -10.91 -7.06
CA PRO A 42 12.52 -10.49 -6.86
C PRO A 42 12.25 -9.97 -5.45
N GLN A 43 12.79 -10.63 -4.43
CA GLN A 43 12.64 -10.26 -3.01
C GLN A 43 13.32 -8.91 -2.73
N ARG A 44 14.51 -8.66 -3.31
CA ARG A 44 15.18 -7.36 -3.20
C ARG A 44 14.37 -6.23 -3.86
N ILE A 45 13.73 -6.50 -5.00
CA ILE A 45 12.85 -5.53 -5.66
C ILE A 45 11.64 -5.22 -4.78
N VAL A 46 10.98 -6.25 -4.23
CA VAL A 46 9.87 -6.07 -3.28
C VAL A 46 10.31 -5.21 -2.09
N GLN A 47 11.47 -5.49 -1.51
CA GLN A 47 12.01 -4.72 -0.38
C GLN A 47 12.30 -3.26 -0.77
N LEU A 48 12.96 -3.05 -1.90
CA LEU A 48 13.32 -1.71 -2.42
C LEU A 48 12.07 -0.88 -2.72
N CYS A 49 11.04 -1.50 -3.30
CA CYS A 49 9.79 -0.85 -3.68
C CYS A 49 8.72 -0.90 -2.57
N SER A 50 9.05 -1.42 -1.39
CA SER A 50 8.11 -1.50 -0.28
C SER A 50 7.65 -0.11 0.14
N PHE A 51 6.41 -0.02 0.61
CA PHE A 51 5.85 1.25 1.06
C PHE A 51 6.72 1.89 2.15
N GLU A 52 7.20 1.10 3.10
CA GLU A 52 8.05 1.58 4.19
C GLU A 52 9.38 2.14 3.66
N ASN A 53 10.04 1.44 2.73
CA ASN A 53 11.28 1.92 2.15
C ASN A 53 11.07 3.21 1.35
N LEU A 54 10.10 3.21 0.43
CA LEU A 54 9.82 4.37 -0.43
C LEU A 54 9.36 5.59 0.39
N LYS A 55 8.50 5.41 1.40
CA LYS A 55 8.06 6.50 2.29
C LYS A 55 9.23 7.12 3.06
N ASN A 56 10.27 6.32 3.34
CA ASN A 56 11.39 6.75 4.16
C ASN A 56 12.55 7.40 3.39
N MET A 57 12.55 7.35 2.06
CA MET A 57 13.56 8.02 1.23
C MET A 57 13.49 9.55 1.40
N ASP A 58 14.65 10.22 1.46
CA ASP A 58 14.73 11.66 1.66
C ASP A 58 13.94 12.46 0.62
N VAL A 59 14.04 12.06 -0.65
CA VAL A 59 13.30 12.68 -1.76
C VAL A 59 11.78 12.61 -1.59
N ASN A 60 11.27 11.58 -0.89
CA ASN A 60 9.85 11.41 -0.62
C ASN A 60 9.41 12.08 0.68
N LYS A 61 10.32 12.29 1.63
CA LYS A 61 10.05 13.02 2.88
C LYS A 61 10.06 14.53 2.69
N THR A 62 11.04 15.05 1.95
CA THR A 62 11.32 16.50 1.87
C THR A 62 11.06 17.09 0.49
N GLY A 63 11.03 16.27 -0.55
CA GLY A 63 10.85 16.72 -1.93
C GLY A 63 9.46 17.32 -2.19
N LYS A 64 9.40 18.23 -3.15
CA LYS A 64 8.17 18.88 -3.62
C LYS A 64 8.09 18.80 -5.14
N ARG A 65 6.89 18.59 -5.67
CA ARG A 65 6.60 18.68 -7.10
C ARG A 65 6.64 20.15 -7.57
N PRO A 66 6.82 20.41 -8.87
CA PRO A 66 6.77 21.78 -9.42
C PRO A 66 5.49 22.55 -9.06
N ILE A 67 4.37 21.83 -8.87
CA ILE A 67 3.07 22.39 -8.45
C ILE A 67 2.94 22.60 -6.93
N GLY A 68 4.04 22.54 -6.18
CA GLY A 68 4.08 22.80 -4.73
C GLY A 68 3.67 21.64 -3.82
N MET A 69 3.09 20.56 -4.38
CA MET A 69 2.68 19.38 -3.61
C MET A 69 3.89 18.64 -3.02
N SER A 70 3.87 18.39 -1.71
CA SER A 70 4.90 17.59 -1.03
C SER A 70 4.86 16.14 -1.50
N ASN A 71 6.02 15.52 -1.75
CA ASN A 71 6.07 14.11 -2.11
C ASN A 71 5.54 13.20 -0.98
N SER A 72 5.64 13.65 0.28
CA SER A 72 5.17 12.89 1.43
C SER A 72 3.65 12.66 1.41
N SER A 73 2.88 13.48 0.69
CA SER A 73 1.43 13.30 0.59
C SER A 73 1.02 12.02 -0.15
N PHE A 74 1.88 11.46 -1.00
CA PHE A 74 1.62 10.20 -1.69
C PHE A 74 1.73 8.98 -0.75
N PHE A 75 2.35 9.12 0.42
CA PHE A 75 2.67 8.01 1.33
C PHE A 75 1.91 8.09 2.68
N ARG A 76 0.58 8.26 2.62
CA ARG A 76 -0.29 8.42 3.80
C ARG A 76 -0.26 7.21 4.75
N LYS A 77 -0.93 6.12 4.35
CA LYS A 77 -1.01 4.84 5.08
C LYS A 77 -1.11 3.71 4.08
N ASP A 78 -0.40 2.63 4.36
CA ASP A 78 -0.43 1.39 3.61
C ASP A 78 -1.23 0.34 4.38
N GLU A 79 -2.56 0.45 4.28
CA GLU A 79 -3.49 -0.35 5.06
C GLU A 79 -4.70 -0.76 4.22
N ILE A 80 -4.94 -2.06 4.14
CA ILE A 80 -6.16 -2.61 3.53
C ILE A 80 -7.35 -2.35 4.47
N GLY A 81 -8.45 -1.83 3.91
CA GLY A 81 -9.67 -1.56 4.67
C GLY A 81 -9.60 -0.31 5.57
N GLY A 82 -8.56 0.53 5.43
CA GLY A 82 -8.43 1.77 6.21
C GLY A 82 -9.59 2.76 6.00
N TRP A 83 -10.33 2.64 4.89
CA TRP A 83 -11.53 3.46 4.64
C TRP A 83 -12.69 3.09 5.58
N VAL A 84 -12.97 1.79 5.76
CA VAL A 84 -14.01 1.30 6.69
C VAL A 84 -13.67 1.76 8.11
N LYS A 85 -12.42 1.56 8.51
CA LYS A 85 -11.98 1.86 9.89
C LYS A 85 -12.04 3.33 10.26
N ASN A 86 -11.71 4.23 9.32
CA ASN A 86 -11.47 5.64 9.65
C ASN A 86 -12.53 6.60 9.10
N HIS A 87 -13.31 6.18 8.10
CA HIS A 87 -14.15 7.10 7.32
C HIS A 87 -15.59 6.60 7.11
N VAL A 88 -15.91 5.37 7.49
CA VAL A 88 -17.28 4.86 7.48
C VAL A 88 -17.85 4.95 8.89
N PHE A 89 -18.98 5.64 9.04
CA PHE A 89 -19.71 5.68 10.29
C PHE A 89 -20.49 4.37 10.46
N GLU A 90 -20.13 3.59 11.48
CA GLU A 90 -20.86 2.40 11.90
C GLU A 90 -21.45 2.64 13.29
N PRO A 91 -22.78 2.81 13.42
CA PRO A 91 -23.42 3.20 14.68
C PRO A 91 -23.17 2.19 15.82
N GLU A 92 -23.07 0.90 15.50
CA GLU A 92 -22.86 -0.16 16.49
C GLU A 92 -21.45 -0.18 17.10
N LYS A 93 -20.42 0.28 16.36
CA LYS A 93 -19.03 0.34 16.85
C LYS A 93 -18.72 1.61 17.63
N GLN A 94 -19.57 2.64 17.55
CA GLN A 94 -19.39 3.91 18.25
C GLN A 94 -20.25 4.04 19.52
N GLN A 95 -21.08 3.03 19.82
CA GLN A 95 -21.96 3.00 20.98
C GLN A 95 -21.18 3.00 22.32
N GLY A 96 -19.94 2.48 22.33
CA GLY A 96 -19.03 2.58 23.48
C GLY A 96 -18.50 4.00 23.75
N ALA A 97 -18.39 4.85 22.72
CA ALA A 97 -17.97 6.24 22.88
C ALA A 97 -19.12 7.14 23.35
N LEU A 98 -20.36 6.84 22.92
CA LEU A 98 -21.57 7.54 23.39
C LEU A 98 -21.91 7.19 24.84
N ALA A 99 -21.65 5.95 25.29
CA ALA A 99 -21.87 5.54 26.67
C ALA A 99 -21.05 6.37 27.69
N GLN A 100 -19.84 6.84 27.32
CA GLN A 100 -19.07 7.75 28.18
C GLN A 100 -19.64 9.17 28.24
N CYS A 101 -20.32 9.65 27.19
CA CYS A 101 -20.95 10.98 27.21
C CYS A 101 -22.23 11.01 28.06
N VAL A 102 -22.97 9.89 28.17
CA VAL A 102 -24.21 9.83 28.96
C VAL A 102 -23.93 9.82 30.47
N CYS A 103 -22.76 9.38 30.91
CA CYS A 103 -22.36 9.38 32.32
C CYS A 103 -21.83 10.74 32.85
N TRP A 104 -21.76 11.78 32.01
CA TRP A 104 -21.26 13.12 32.39
C TRP A 104 -22.37 14.18 32.57
N GLY A 105 -23.63 13.74 32.68
CA GLY A 105 -24.79 14.64 32.79
C GLY A 105 -25.62 14.52 34.06
N HIS A 106 -25.15 13.78 35.07
CA HIS A 106 -25.82 13.63 36.36
C HIS A 106 -24.80 13.83 37.48
N ASP A 107 -24.47 15.08 37.76
CA ASP A 107 -24.09 15.62 39.07
C ASP A 107 -24.55 17.08 39.13
#